data_AF-D2SNR8-F1
#
_entry.id   AF-D2SNR8-F1
#
_cell.length_a   1.000
_cell.length_b   1.000
_cell.length_c   1.000
_cell.angle_alpha   90.00
_cell.angle_beta   90.00
_cell.angle_gamma   90.00
#
_symmetry.space_group_name_H-M   'P 1'
#
loop_
_entity.id
_entity.type
_entity.pdbx_description
1 polymer ?
#
loop_
_entity_poly.entity_id
_entity_poly.type
_entity_poly.pdbx_seq_one_letter_code
_entity_poly.pdbx_strand_id
1 'polypeptide(L)'
;PIGVASNIVSRLGYDTKDPEKLYEIYSELSYKDLLLATANIPLTQLVHNKLLLLPCVEKNFLGVESVLNDLPYNLITKKPSKNISLMYSSTDKEGLFFADEETKDTLEIKDKRSPFEEDLKFKSKKEEKALALKVKQHYFGKEAVSEKTILKLSDMYTHLYFEIPIILE
;
A
#
# COMPACT_ATOMS: atom_id res chain seq x y z
N PRO A 1 -7.84 1.02 -8.52
CA PRO A 1 -8.80 2.16 -8.55
C PRO A 1 -10.25 1.75 -8.25
N ILE A 2 -10.90 0.92 -9.08
CA ILE A 2 -12.35 0.59 -8.93
C ILE A 2 -12.67 -0.04 -7.56
N GLY A 3 -11.84 -0.98 -7.09
CA GLY A 3 -12.06 -1.61 -5.79
C GLY A 3 -12.02 -0.64 -4.61
N VAL A 4 -11.08 0.31 -4.62
CA VAL A 4 -10.98 1.35 -3.59
C VAL A 4 -12.19 2.28 -3.65
N ALA A 5 -12.57 2.74 -4.85
CA ALA A 5 -13.74 3.59 -5.06
C ALA A 5 -15.03 2.91 -4.54
N SER A 6 -15.20 1.63 -4.87
CA SER A 6 -16.30 0.79 -4.36
C SER A 6 -16.29 0.67 -2.83
N ASN A 7 -15.12 0.46 -2.22
CA ASN A 7 -14.98 0.35 -0.77
C ASN A 7 -15.32 1.66 -0.03
N ILE A 8 -15.05 2.81 -0.64
CA ILE A 8 -15.38 4.11 -0.04
C ILE A 8 -16.89 4.34 -0.06
N VAL A 9 -17.56 4.17 -1.21
CA VAL A 9 -19.00 4.42 -1.32
C VAL A 9 -19.84 3.38 -0.55
N SER A 10 -19.33 2.17 -0.32
CA SER A 10 -20.01 1.17 0.52
C SER A 10 -20.12 1.57 1.98
N ARG A 11 -19.19 2.39 2.48
CA ARG A 11 -19.29 2.99 3.83
C ARG A 11 -20.38 4.06 3.92
N LEU A 12 -20.85 4.56 2.77
CA LEU A 12 -21.98 5.47 2.64
C LEU A 12 -23.29 4.74 2.26
N GLY A 13 -23.26 3.40 2.19
CA GLY A 13 -24.43 2.57 1.92
C GLY A 13 -24.66 2.19 0.45
N TYR A 14 -23.71 2.50 -0.46
CA TYR A 14 -23.82 2.13 -1.87
C TYR A 14 -23.03 0.85 -2.19
N ASP A 15 -23.60 -0.07 -2.95
CA ASP A 15 -22.89 -1.28 -3.40
C ASP A 15 -22.84 -1.36 -4.93
N THR A 16 -21.69 -1.01 -5.50
CA THR A 16 -21.42 -1.15 -6.92
C THR A 16 -19.92 -1.22 -7.20
N LYS A 17 -19.57 -1.94 -8.26
CA LYS A 17 -18.22 -1.96 -8.86
C LYS A 17 -18.23 -1.49 -10.32
N ASP A 18 -19.39 -1.06 -10.81
CA ASP A 18 -19.55 -0.53 -12.15
C ASP A 18 -18.97 0.90 -12.22
N PRO A 19 -18.00 1.18 -13.12
CA PRO A 19 -17.35 2.48 -13.19
C PRO A 19 -18.28 3.66 -13.48
N GLU A 20 -19.32 3.46 -14.30
CA GLU A 20 -20.25 4.53 -14.67
C GLU A 20 -21.16 4.87 -13.48
N LYS A 21 -21.71 3.86 -12.80
CA LYS A 21 -22.48 4.06 -11.57
C LYS A 21 -21.63 4.68 -10.45
N LEU A 22 -20.38 4.26 -10.32
CA LEU A 22 -19.46 4.87 -9.36
C LEU A 22 -19.28 6.36 -9.69
N TYR A 23 -19.06 6.70 -10.95
CA TYR A 23 -18.95 8.10 -11.38
C TYR A 23 -20.21 8.92 -11.04
N GLU A 24 -21.40 8.40 -11.33
CA GLU A 24 -22.67 9.05 -10.99
C GLU A 24 -22.76 9.33 -9.49
N ILE A 25 -22.52 8.32 -8.64
CA ILE A 25 -22.51 8.47 -7.18
C ILE A 25 -21.50 9.54 -6.76
N TYR A 26 -20.23 9.42 -7.18
CA TYR A 26 -19.19 10.37 -6.80
C TYR A 26 -19.46 11.80 -7.28
N SER A 27 -20.19 11.97 -8.39
CA SER A 27 -20.55 13.30 -8.91
C SER A 27 -21.63 14.00 -8.09
N GLU A 28 -22.42 13.25 -7.32
CA GLU A 28 -23.50 13.77 -6.46
C GLU A 28 -23.06 13.92 -5.00
N LEU A 29 -22.05 13.16 -4.55
CA LEU A 29 -21.56 13.22 -3.18
C LEU A 29 -20.98 14.60 -2.84
N SER A 30 -21.31 15.10 -1.65
CA SER A 30 -20.66 16.29 -1.13
C SER A 30 -19.26 15.94 -0.59
N TYR A 31 -18.38 16.93 -0.50
CA TYR A 31 -17.07 16.74 0.15
C TYR A 31 -17.21 16.26 1.61
N LYS A 32 -18.32 16.59 2.29
CA LYS A 32 -18.59 16.13 3.66
C LYS A 32 -18.85 14.63 3.69
N ASP A 33 -19.59 14.11 2.72
CA ASP A 33 -19.86 12.66 2.62
C ASP A 33 -18.57 11.88 2.36
N LEU A 34 -17.70 12.41 1.50
CA LEU A 34 -16.38 11.83 1.26
C LEU A 34 -15.52 11.82 2.53
N LEU A 35 -15.53 12.91 3.31
CA LEU A 35 -14.84 12.94 4.60
C LEU A 35 -15.43 11.95 5.59
N LEU A 36 -16.76 11.83 5.67
CA LEU A 36 -17.44 10.89 6.56
C LEU A 36 -17.09 9.43 6.23
N ALA A 37 -16.93 9.10 4.95
CA ALA A 37 -16.55 7.75 4.52
C ALA A 37 -15.19 7.32 5.09
N THR A 38 -14.25 8.25 5.29
CA THR A 38 -12.89 7.98 5.77
C THR A 38 -12.60 8.55 7.15
N ALA A 39 -13.57 9.20 7.80
CA ALA A 39 -13.39 9.89 9.06
C ALA A 39 -13.00 8.92 10.18
N ASN A 40 -12.14 9.39 11.10
CA ASN A 40 -11.66 8.65 12.27
C ASN A 40 -10.89 7.36 11.96
N ILE A 41 -10.43 7.18 10.71
CA ILE A 41 -9.53 6.09 10.34
C ILE A 41 -8.11 6.66 10.29
N PRO A 42 -7.15 6.12 11.05
CA PRO A 42 -5.75 6.52 10.95
C PRO A 42 -5.23 6.39 9.51
N LEU A 43 -4.30 7.26 9.11
CA LEU A 43 -3.81 7.30 7.73
C LEU A 43 -3.22 5.96 7.26
N THR A 44 -2.44 5.30 8.11
CA THR A 44 -1.88 3.96 7.86
C THR A 44 -2.98 2.92 7.61
N GLN A 45 -4.08 3.01 8.35
CA GLN A 45 -5.23 2.13 8.22
C GLN A 45 -6.05 2.45 6.96
N LEU A 46 -6.04 3.69 6.46
CA LEU A 46 -6.65 3.99 5.15
C LEU A 46 -5.92 3.28 4.02
N VAL A 47 -4.59 3.19 4.09
CA VAL A 47 -3.76 2.45 3.13
C VAL A 47 -4.08 0.96 3.21
N HIS A 48 -3.96 0.34 4.39
CA HIS A 48 -4.16 -1.10 4.56
C HIS A 48 -5.59 -1.56 4.26
N ASN A 49 -6.60 -0.74 4.58
CA ASN A 49 -8.01 -1.07 4.30
C ASN A 49 -8.45 -0.73 2.87
N LYS A 50 -7.52 -0.28 2.01
CA LYS A 50 -7.83 0.10 0.61
C LYS A 50 -8.94 1.14 0.54
N LEU A 51 -8.85 2.16 1.41
CA LEU A 51 -9.76 3.31 1.50
C LEU A 51 -9.09 4.62 1.05
N LEU A 52 -7.83 4.54 0.60
CA LEU A 52 -7.09 5.67 0.06
C LEU A 52 -7.02 5.58 -1.46
N LEU A 53 -7.44 6.64 -2.16
CA LEU A 53 -7.26 6.77 -3.60
C LEU A 53 -5.78 7.05 -3.88
N LEU A 54 -5.13 6.14 -4.59
CA LEU A 54 -3.71 6.20 -4.95
C LEU A 54 -3.55 6.32 -6.48
N PRO A 55 -2.40 6.83 -6.96
CA PRO A 55 -2.05 6.79 -8.37
C PRO A 55 -2.19 5.36 -8.93
N CYS A 56 -2.58 5.24 -10.20
CA CYS A 56 -2.76 3.95 -10.85
C CYS A 56 -2.35 4.00 -12.31
N VAL A 57 -2.09 2.83 -12.91
CA VAL A 57 -1.87 2.74 -14.35
C VAL A 57 -3.19 2.99 -15.07
N GLU A 58 -3.22 4.03 -15.87
CA GLU A 58 -4.39 4.52 -16.59
C GLU A 58 -4.53 3.84 -17.95
N LYS A 59 -5.78 3.64 -18.36
CA LYS A 59 -6.09 3.30 -19.74
C LYS A 59 -6.03 4.57 -20.57
N ASN A 60 -5.57 4.46 -21.81
CA ASN A 60 -5.62 5.59 -22.74
C ASN A 60 -7.06 5.83 -23.20
N PHE A 61 -7.53 7.07 -23.05
CA PHE A 61 -8.81 7.54 -23.57
C PHE A 61 -8.59 8.71 -24.53
N LEU A 62 -9.41 8.80 -25.57
CA LEU A 62 -9.29 9.86 -26.57
C LEU A 62 -9.57 11.22 -25.91
N GLY A 63 -8.65 12.17 -26.06
CA GLY A 63 -8.78 13.52 -25.49
C GLY A 63 -8.49 13.61 -23.99
N VAL A 64 -8.05 12.53 -23.35
CA VAL A 64 -7.61 12.51 -21.94
C VAL A 64 -6.10 12.32 -21.88
N GLU A 65 -5.40 13.24 -21.22
CA GLU A 65 -3.98 13.10 -20.95
C GLU A 65 -3.75 12.11 -19.79
N SER A 66 -3.05 11.02 -20.06
CA SER A 66 -2.67 10.05 -19.03
C SER A 66 -1.41 10.52 -18.30
N VAL A 67 -1.45 10.49 -16.97
CA VAL A 67 -0.30 10.80 -16.11
C VAL A 67 0.60 9.57 -15.97
N LEU A 68 0.02 8.40 -15.70
CA LEU A 68 0.74 7.13 -15.55
C LEU A 68 0.17 6.07 -16.52
N ASN A 69 0.84 5.89 -17.66
CA ASN A 69 0.43 4.92 -18.69
C ASN A 69 1.11 3.54 -18.59
N ASP A 70 2.05 3.37 -17.65
CA ASP A 70 2.74 2.12 -17.34
C ASP A 70 3.12 2.11 -15.85
N LEU A 71 3.59 0.98 -15.34
CA LEU A 71 4.12 0.89 -13.98
C LEU A 71 5.31 1.85 -13.80
N PRO A 72 5.40 2.60 -12.69
CA PRO A 72 6.53 3.50 -12.42
C PRO A 72 7.89 2.84 -12.62
N TYR A 73 8.04 1.59 -12.16
CA TYR A 73 9.24 0.79 -12.41
C TYR A 73 9.61 0.66 -13.89
N ASN A 74 8.63 0.39 -14.78
CA ASN A 74 8.89 0.30 -16.21
C ASN A 74 9.23 1.66 -16.82
N LEU A 75 8.57 2.73 -16.37
CA LEU A 75 8.82 4.09 -16.86
C LEU A 75 10.25 4.51 -16.54
N ILE A 76 10.69 4.30 -15.30
CA ILE A 76 12.04 4.67 -14.85
C ILE A 76 13.10 3.80 -15.54
N THR A 77 12.92 2.48 -15.57
CA THR A 77 13.96 1.56 -16.06
C THR A 77 14.06 1.45 -17.59
N LYS A 78 12.93 1.56 -18.33
CA LYS A 78 12.90 1.36 -19.79
C LYS A 78 12.80 2.66 -20.59
N LYS A 79 12.27 3.72 -19.98
CA LYS A 79 12.08 5.02 -20.62
C LYS A 79 12.55 6.13 -19.68
N PRO A 80 13.81 6.08 -19.20
CA PRO A 80 14.30 7.04 -18.23
C PRO A 80 14.05 8.46 -18.74
N SER A 81 13.45 9.25 -17.85
CA SER A 81 13.16 10.67 -18.07
C SER A 81 14.41 11.43 -18.53
N LYS A 82 14.19 12.63 -19.05
CA LYS A 82 15.25 13.64 -19.27
C LYS A 82 16.15 13.76 -18.02
N ASN A 83 17.40 14.18 -18.20
CA ASN A 83 18.38 14.43 -17.13
C ASN A 83 17.82 15.37 -16.04
N ILE A 84 17.15 14.79 -15.05
CA ILE A 84 16.63 15.46 -13.86
C ILE A 84 17.54 15.05 -12.71
N SER A 85 18.14 16.03 -12.04
CA SER A 85 18.90 15.76 -10.83
C SER A 85 17.93 15.48 -9.68
N LEU A 86 18.08 14.32 -9.05
CA LEU A 86 17.27 13.88 -7.92
C LEU A 86 18.16 13.67 -6.70
N MET A 87 17.59 13.89 -5.51
CA MET A 87 18.20 13.58 -4.22
C MET A 87 17.20 12.75 -3.43
N TYR A 88 17.60 11.54 -3.06
CA TYR A 88 16.81 10.65 -2.23
C TYR A 88 17.41 10.57 -0.83
N SER A 89 16.56 10.45 0.19
CA SER A 89 16.96 10.31 1.59
C SER A 89 15.92 9.53 2.37
N SER A 90 16.38 8.81 3.40
CA SER A 90 15.54 8.16 4.42
C SER A 90 16.06 8.51 5.82
N THR A 91 15.20 8.37 6.83
CA THR A 91 15.63 8.28 8.23
C THR A 91 15.82 6.82 8.64
N ASP A 92 16.55 6.58 9.74
CA ASP A 92 16.88 5.22 10.20
C ASP A 92 15.67 4.44 10.77
N LYS A 93 14.54 5.12 11.02
CA LYS A 93 13.35 4.56 11.68
C LYS A 93 12.01 5.01 11.07
N GLU A 94 11.95 5.21 9.75
CA GLU A 94 10.69 5.53 9.04
C GLU A 94 9.55 4.55 9.38
N GLY A 95 9.86 3.27 9.56
CA GLY A 95 8.88 2.23 9.88
C GLY A 95 8.12 2.43 11.19
N LEU A 96 8.57 3.32 12.08
CA LEU A 96 7.81 3.70 13.28
C LEU A 96 6.46 4.30 12.91
N PHE A 97 6.37 4.97 11.75
CA PHE A 97 5.12 5.51 11.22
C PHE A 97 4.01 4.46 11.12
N PHE A 98 4.36 3.22 10.75
CA PHE A 98 3.41 2.10 10.66
C PHE A 98 3.35 1.28 11.95
N ALA A 99 4.48 1.12 12.65
CA ALA A 99 4.57 0.28 13.84
C ALA A 99 3.81 0.84 15.05
N ASP A 100 3.66 2.17 15.15
CA ASP A 100 2.94 2.84 16.26
C ASP A 100 1.44 2.48 16.30
N GLU A 101 0.87 2.14 15.15
CA GLU A 101 -0.56 1.81 14.99
C GLU A 101 -0.84 0.31 15.21
N GLU A 102 0.20 -0.47 15.51
CA GLU A 102 0.07 -1.90 15.76
C GLU A 102 -0.47 -2.18 17.15
N THR A 103 -1.48 -3.04 17.21
CA THR A 103 -2.04 -3.57 18.46
C THR A 103 -1.56 -4.99 18.67
N LYS A 104 -1.74 -5.54 19.88
CA LYS A 104 -1.44 -6.94 20.15
C LYS A 104 -2.08 -7.89 19.13
N ASP A 105 -3.34 -7.64 18.75
CA ASP A 105 -4.08 -8.48 17.79
C ASP A 105 -3.48 -8.41 16.38
N THR A 106 -3.11 -7.20 15.91
CA THR A 106 -2.50 -7.04 14.58
C THR A 106 -1.10 -7.66 14.53
N LEU A 107 -0.33 -7.57 15.62
CA LEU A 107 0.98 -8.21 15.75
C LEU A 107 0.87 -9.74 15.72
N GLU A 108 -0.12 -10.32 16.43
CA GLU A 108 -0.38 -11.77 16.39
C GLU A 108 -0.77 -12.25 14.99
N ILE A 109 -1.50 -11.44 14.22
CA ILE A 109 -1.83 -11.72 12.82
C ILE A 109 -0.57 -11.67 11.97
N LYS A 110 0.28 -10.65 12.14
CA LYS A 110 1.54 -10.47 11.40
C LYS A 110 2.56 -11.55 11.70
N ASP A 111 2.59 -12.08 12.92
CA ASP A 111 3.44 -13.20 13.27
C ASP A 111 3.12 -14.47 12.45
N LYS A 112 1.84 -14.64 12.10
CA LYS A 112 1.31 -15.85 11.43
C LYS A 112 1.18 -15.71 9.92
N ARG A 113 1.12 -14.48 9.39
CA ARG A 113 0.88 -14.21 7.97
C ARG A 113 2.18 -13.88 7.22
N SER A 114 2.06 -13.94 5.90
CA SER A 114 3.09 -13.45 4.99
C SER A 114 3.26 -11.94 5.18
N PRO A 115 4.49 -11.40 5.20
CA PRO A 115 4.73 -9.95 5.22
C PRO A 115 4.56 -9.30 3.84
N PHE A 116 4.26 -10.08 2.80
CA PHE A 116 4.13 -9.59 1.43
C PHE A 116 2.75 -9.01 1.15
N GLU A 117 2.73 -7.93 0.37
CA GLU A 117 1.51 -7.32 -0.16
C GLU A 117 0.81 -8.24 -1.18
N GLU A 118 -0.51 -8.08 -1.31
CA GLU A 118 -1.36 -8.95 -2.12
C GLU A 118 -1.11 -8.85 -3.64
N ASP A 119 -0.46 -7.78 -4.08
CA ASP A 119 -0.11 -7.55 -5.48
C ASP A 119 1.18 -8.27 -5.91
N LEU A 120 1.97 -8.76 -4.96
CA LEU A 120 3.17 -9.55 -5.24
C LEU A 120 2.80 -10.97 -5.68
N LYS A 121 3.19 -11.32 -6.91
CA LYS A 121 2.87 -12.62 -7.52
C LYS A 121 4.02 -13.61 -7.35
N PHE A 122 3.69 -14.77 -6.80
CA PHE A 122 4.62 -15.90 -6.64
C PHE A 122 4.27 -17.04 -7.60
N LYS A 123 5.25 -17.86 -7.97
CA LYS A 123 5.01 -19.04 -8.82
C LYS A 123 4.17 -20.08 -8.09
N SER A 124 4.27 -20.13 -6.75
CA SER A 124 3.45 -21.01 -5.92
C SER A 124 3.36 -20.50 -4.47
N LYS A 125 2.32 -20.96 -3.75
CA LYS A 125 2.21 -20.74 -2.29
C LYS A 125 3.38 -21.31 -1.48
N LYS A 126 4.06 -22.34 -2.00
CA LYS A 126 5.24 -22.92 -1.35
C LYS A 126 6.44 -21.98 -1.42
N GLU A 127 6.64 -21.35 -2.57
CA GLU A 127 7.68 -20.35 -2.77
C GLU A 127 7.44 -19.11 -1.89
N GLU A 128 6.20 -18.60 -1.90
CA GLU A 128 5.79 -17.49 -1.04
C GLU A 128 6.10 -17.78 0.43
N LYS A 129 5.64 -18.93 0.96
CA LYS A 129 5.90 -19.32 2.35
C LYS A 129 7.38 -19.46 2.67
N ALA A 130 8.18 -20.01 1.74
CA ALA A 130 9.61 -20.17 1.95
C ALA A 130 10.32 -18.80 2.01
N LEU A 131 9.91 -17.84 1.18
CA LEU A 131 10.44 -16.48 1.21
C LEU A 131 9.97 -15.72 2.45
N ALA A 132 8.69 -15.82 2.82
CA ALA A 132 8.15 -15.22 4.03
C ALA A 132 8.89 -15.70 5.29
N LEU A 133 9.22 -16.99 5.36
CA LEU A 133 10.01 -17.54 6.46
C LEU A 133 11.44 -16.97 6.49
N LYS A 134 12.08 -16.78 5.33
CA LYS A 134 13.40 -16.15 5.26
C LYS A 134 13.37 -14.71 5.75
N VAL A 135 12.36 -13.93 5.33
CA VAL A 135 12.16 -12.56 5.79
C VAL A 135 11.94 -12.54 7.30
N LYS A 136 11.04 -13.37 7.82
CA LYS A 136 10.79 -13.48 9.27
C LYS A 136 12.07 -13.82 10.03
N GLN A 137 12.85 -14.79 9.55
CA GLN A 137 14.09 -15.19 10.18
C GLN A 137 15.18 -14.11 10.11
N HIS A 138 15.21 -13.30 9.05
CA HIS A 138 16.15 -12.19 8.91
C HIS A 138 15.91 -11.10 9.97
N TYR A 139 14.67 -10.65 10.14
CA TYR A 139 14.35 -9.56 11.06
C TYR A 139 14.12 -10.01 12.52
N PHE A 140 13.49 -11.17 12.71
CA PHE A 140 13.04 -11.63 14.03
C PHE A 140 13.81 -12.85 14.55
N GLY A 141 14.58 -13.54 13.70
CA GLY A 141 15.28 -14.75 14.09
C GLY A 141 14.32 -15.84 14.55
N LYS A 142 14.38 -16.20 15.84
CA LYS A 142 13.49 -17.17 16.49
C LYS A 142 12.38 -16.51 17.32
N GLU A 143 12.38 -15.19 17.43
CA GLU A 143 11.40 -14.45 18.22
C GLU A 143 10.09 -14.27 17.45
N ALA A 144 8.98 -14.17 18.18
CA ALA A 144 7.69 -13.85 17.62
C ALA A 144 7.59 -12.34 17.34
N VAL A 145 6.77 -11.97 16.35
CA VAL A 145 6.32 -10.58 16.14
C VAL A 145 5.38 -10.21 17.29
N SER A 146 5.79 -9.28 18.13
CA SER A 146 5.08 -8.86 19.34
C SER A 146 5.56 -7.46 19.76
N GLU A 147 4.93 -6.88 20.79
CA GLU A 147 5.34 -5.59 21.34
C GLU A 147 6.83 -5.56 21.74
N LYS A 148 7.37 -6.70 22.21
CA LYS A 148 8.79 -6.82 22.56
C LYS A 148 9.74 -6.71 21.37
N THR A 149 9.25 -7.02 20.18
CA THR A 149 10.01 -7.00 18.92
C THR A 149 9.55 -5.88 17.99
N ILE A 150 8.81 -4.89 18.50
CA ILE A 150 8.23 -3.81 17.70
C ILE A 150 9.30 -3.00 16.95
N LEU A 151 10.47 -2.78 17.54
CA LEU A 151 11.57 -2.08 16.87
C LEU A 151 12.14 -2.87 15.68
N LYS A 152 12.11 -4.21 15.74
CA LYS A 152 12.50 -5.06 14.59
C LYS A 152 11.45 -5.03 13.50
N LEU A 153 10.18 -4.91 13.87
CA LEU A 153 9.09 -4.68 12.92
C LEU A 153 9.25 -3.31 12.24
N SER A 154 9.59 -2.28 13.00
CA SER A 154 9.93 -0.96 12.46
C SER A 154 11.08 -1.06 11.45
N ASP A 155 12.14 -1.81 11.73
CA ASP A 155 13.25 -1.99 10.77
C ASP A 155 12.78 -2.64 9.46
N MET A 156 11.94 -3.67 9.57
CA MET A 156 11.35 -4.32 8.40
C MET A 156 10.49 -3.34 7.59
N TYR A 157 9.68 -2.50 8.24
CA TYR A 157 8.86 -1.50 7.57
C TYR A 157 9.67 -0.35 6.96
N THR A 158 10.74 0.10 7.62
CA THR A 158 11.69 1.07 7.04
C THR A 158 12.22 0.54 5.70
N HIS A 159 12.72 -0.69 5.68
CA HIS A 159 13.22 -1.27 4.45
C HIS A 159 12.11 -1.49 3.40
N LEU A 160 10.96 -2.03 3.80
CA LEU A 160 9.90 -2.42 2.87
C LEU A 160 9.22 -1.22 2.21
N TYR A 161 8.88 -0.18 2.98
CA TYR A 161 8.05 0.92 2.50
C TYR A 161 8.84 2.17 2.09
N PHE A 162 10.09 2.31 2.54
CA PHE A 162 10.87 3.52 2.31
C PHE A 162 12.19 3.24 1.58
N GLU A 163 13.09 2.44 2.14
CA GLU A 163 14.46 2.36 1.62
C GLU A 163 14.60 1.49 0.36
N ILE A 164 14.00 0.30 0.33
CA ILE A 164 14.09 -0.58 -0.86
C ILE A 164 13.44 0.06 -2.08
N PRO A 165 12.24 0.67 -2.00
CA PRO A 165 11.67 1.39 -3.14
C PRO A 165 12.63 2.45 -3.70
N ILE A 166 13.23 3.28 -2.84
CA ILE A 166 14.18 4.33 -3.22
C ILE A 166 15.44 3.75 -3.90
N ILE A 167 15.96 2.62 -3.42
CA ILE A 167 17.17 1.99 -3.98
C ILE A 167 16.90 1.35 -5.36
N LEU A 168 15.66 0.93 -5.62
CA LEU A 168 15.27 0.23 -6.85
C LEU A 168 14.71 1.15 -7.95
N GLU A 169 14.47 2.42 -7.65
CA GLU A 169 14.22 3.50 -8.61
C GLU A 169 15.52 3.98 -9.28
#